data_AF-A0A917TKT7-F1
#
_entry.id   AF-A0A917TKT7-F1
#
_cell.length_a   1.000
_cell.length_b   1.000
_cell.length_c   1.000
_cell.angle_alpha   90.00
_cell.angle_beta   90.00
_cell.angle_gamma   90.00
#
_symmetry.space_group_name_H-M   'P 1'
#
loop_
_entity.id
_entity.type
_entity.pdbx_description
1 polymer ?
#
loop_
_entity_poly.entity_id
_entity_poly.type
_entity_poly.pdbx_seq_one_letter_code
_entity_poly.pdbx_strand_id
1 'polypeptide(L)' 'MSTRDTGRRSDDDRTVDLSDDFVVLPEQTSDDTDRGWGEPAGGNDDRLLAERPPHWD' A
#
# COMPACT_ATOMS: atom_id res chain seq x y z
N MET A 1 15.22 -25.26 5.07
CA MET A 1 16.35 -24.37 5.46
C MET A 1 15.86 -23.48 6.60
N SER A 2 16.29 -23.76 7.84
CA SER A 2 15.97 -22.96 9.02
C SER A 2 17.13 -22.01 9.30
N THR A 3 16.94 -20.72 9.09
CA THR A 3 17.90 -19.71 9.55
C THR A 3 17.62 -19.45 11.03
N ARG A 4 18.60 -19.76 11.86
CA ARG A 4 18.57 -19.47 13.30
C ARG A 4 18.92 -18.00 13.54
N ASP A 5 18.11 -17.40 14.40
CA ASP A 5 18.50 -16.59 15.57
C ASP A 5 19.45 -15.39 15.38
N THR A 6 18.93 -14.18 15.56
CA THR A 6 19.26 -13.29 16.70
C THR A 6 18.85 -11.84 16.36
N GLY A 7 17.94 -11.25 17.14
CA GLY A 7 17.70 -9.79 17.09
C GLY A 7 16.51 -9.31 16.27
N ARG A 8 15.36 -10.00 16.30
CA ARG A 8 14.08 -9.38 15.93
C ARG A 8 13.63 -8.47 17.07
N ARG A 9 14.15 -7.24 17.14
CA ARG A 9 13.25 -6.16 17.56
C ARG A 9 12.17 -6.14 16.48
N SER A 10 10.90 -6.24 16.87
CA SER A 10 9.84 -6.16 15.87
C SER A 10 10.04 -4.85 15.12
N ASP A 11 9.78 -4.83 13.83
CA ASP A 11 9.80 -3.57 13.07
C ASP A 11 8.93 -2.50 13.78
N ASP A 12 7.88 -2.97 14.47
CA ASP A 12 6.98 -2.21 15.36
C ASP A 12 7.65 -1.53 16.56
N ASP A 13 8.77 -2.06 17.09
CA ASP A 13 9.46 -1.49 18.26
C ASP A 13 10.43 -0.36 17.88
N ARG A 14 10.51 0.02 16.60
CA ARG A 14 11.36 1.11 16.13
C ARG A 14 10.67 2.45 16.39
N THR A 15 11.22 3.24 17.30
CA THR A 15 10.74 4.61 17.56
C THR A 15 10.96 5.47 16.32
N VAL A 16 9.88 6.02 15.76
CA VAL A 16 9.91 7.03 14.69
C VAL A 16 9.94 8.41 15.35
N ASP A 17 10.97 9.19 15.04
CA ASP A 17 11.02 10.60 15.44
C ASP A 17 10.12 11.41 14.50
N LEU A 18 9.14 12.10 15.09
CA LEU A 18 8.19 12.96 14.38
C LEU A 18 8.47 14.45 14.68
N SER A 19 9.67 14.78 15.19
CA SER A 19 10.04 16.15 15.56
C SER A 19 10.44 17.05 14.40
N ASP A 20 10.60 16.49 13.19
CA ASP A 20 10.83 17.26 11.97
C ASP A 20 9.66 18.21 11.67
N ASP A 21 9.95 19.36 11.04
CA ASP A 21 8.94 20.32 10.58
C ASP A 21 7.92 19.61 9.67
N PHE A 22 6.74 19.33 10.23
CA PHE A 22 5.64 18.71 9.49
C PHE A 22 5.29 19.58 8.30
N VAL A 23 5.71 19.16 7.11
CA VAL A 23 5.16 19.70 5.87
C VAL A 23 3.73 19.20 5.83
N VAL A 24 2.79 20.08 6.20
CA VAL A 24 1.36 19.80 6.03
C VAL A 24 1.16 19.54 4.55
N LEU A 25 0.97 18.26 4.23
CA LEU A 25 0.64 17.87 2.87
C LEU A 25 -0.66 18.59 2.49
N PRO A 26 -0.80 18.98 1.21
CA PRO A 26 -2.08 19.47 0.73
C PRO A 26 -3.17 18.44 1.03
N GLU A 27 -4.41 18.91 1.19
CA GLU A 27 -5.60 18.07 1.44
C GLU A 27 -5.76 16.90 0.45
N GLN A 28 -5.13 16.99 -0.73
CA GLN A 28 -5.03 15.90 -1.70
C GLN A 28 -3.60 15.86 -2.27
N THR A 29 -2.95 14.71 -2.20
CA THR A 29 -1.62 14.50 -2.80
C THR A 29 -1.73 14.04 -4.26
N SER A 30 -0.66 14.20 -5.04
CA SER A 30 -0.63 13.73 -6.44
C SER A 30 -0.77 12.21 -6.55
N ASP A 31 -0.30 11.49 -5.53
CA ASP A 31 -0.37 10.04 -5.40
C ASP A 31 -1.77 9.54 -4.97
N ASP A 32 -2.63 10.40 -4.41
CA ASP A 32 -4.05 10.12 -4.09
C ASP A 32 -4.97 10.13 -5.33
N THR A 33 -4.40 9.90 -6.51
CA THR A 33 -5.18 9.74 -7.73
C THR A 33 -4.91 8.36 -8.29
N ASP A 34 -5.96 7.70 -8.79
CA ASP A 34 -5.83 6.40 -9.47
C ASP A 34 -4.99 6.49 -10.77
N ARG A 35 -4.50 7.69 -11.13
CA ARG A 35 -3.60 7.88 -12.27
C ARG A 35 -2.31 7.12 -12.04
N GLY A 36 -2.00 6.22 -12.98
CA GLY A 36 -0.80 5.39 -12.91
C GLY A 36 -1.00 4.07 -12.16
N TRP A 37 -2.11 3.90 -11.45
CA TRP A 37 -2.54 2.64 -10.83
C TRP A 37 -3.40 1.77 -11.76
N GLY A 38 -3.09 1.82 -13.06
CA GLY A 38 -3.57 0.85 -14.03
C GLY A 38 -5.05 0.92 -14.43
N GLU A 39 -5.58 2.12 -14.75
CA GLU A 39 -6.45 2.43 -15.91
C GLU A 39 -7.49 3.56 -15.65
N PRO A 40 -8.08 4.21 -16.70
CA PRO A 40 -8.96 5.38 -16.57
C PRO A 40 -10.27 5.12 -15.82
N ALA A 41 -10.92 6.20 -15.35
CA ALA A 41 -12.13 6.23 -14.51
C ALA A 41 -13.43 5.65 -15.15
N GLY A 42 -13.33 4.77 -16.15
CA GLY A 42 -14.41 4.04 -16.78
C GLY A 42 -14.30 2.54 -16.51
N GLY A 43 -15.39 1.93 -16.05
CA GLY A 43 -15.44 0.62 -15.43
C GLY A 43 -14.76 -0.51 -16.22
N ASN A 44 -13.80 -1.17 -15.55
CA ASN A 44 -13.20 -2.44 -15.96
C ASN A 44 -13.76 -3.61 -15.12
N ASP A 45 -14.83 -3.37 -14.36
CA ASP A 45 -15.37 -4.29 -13.37
C ASP A 45 -15.87 -5.59 -14.03
N ASP A 46 -16.50 -5.48 -15.20
CA ASP A 46 -17.00 -6.63 -15.96
C ASP A 46 -15.87 -7.60 -16.35
N ARG A 47 -14.71 -7.07 -16.75
CA ARG A 47 -13.53 -7.89 -17.08
C ARG A 47 -12.91 -8.50 -15.82
N LEU A 48 -12.79 -7.71 -14.76
CA LEU A 48 -12.22 -8.17 -13.48
C LEU A 48 -13.06 -9.27 -12.83
N LEU A 49 -14.40 -9.20 -12.96
CA LEU A 49 -15.31 -10.26 -12.52
C LEU A 49 -15.22 -11.51 -13.41
N ALA A 50 -15.04 -11.34 -14.72
CA ALA A 50 -14.89 -12.46 -15.65
C ALA A 50 -13.57 -13.23 -15.47
N GLU A 51 -12.50 -12.55 -15.05
CA GLU A 51 -11.17 -13.12 -14.80
C GLU A 51 -10.93 -13.49 -13.32
N ARG A 52 -11.99 -13.50 -12.50
CA ARG A 52 -11.90 -13.75 -11.06
C ARG A 52 -11.25 -15.11 -10.74
N PRO A 53 -10.16 -15.13 -9.94
CA PRO A 53 -9.55 -16.37 -9.50
C PRO A 53 -10.49 -17.23 -8.65
N PRO A 54 -10.32 -18.57 -8.63
CA PRO A 54 -11.23 -19.48 -7.93
C PRO A 54 -11.31 -19.32 -6.40
N HIS A 55 -10.38 -18.56 -5.80
CA HIS A 55 -10.30 -18.36 -4.35
C HIS A 55 -10.92 -17.04 -3.87
N TRP A 56 -11.53 -16.25 -4.77
CA TRP A 56 -12.23 -15.00 -4.45
C TRP A 56 -13.71 -15.26 -4.12
N ASP A 57 -13.99 -16.08 -3.11
CA ASP A 57 -15.30 -16.17 -2.47
C ASP A 57 -15.24 -15.62 -1.04
#